data_AF-A0A9E5HEL4-F1
#
_entry.id   AF-A0A9E5HEL4-F1
#
_cell.length_a   1.000
_cell.length_b   1.000
_cell.length_c   1.000
_cell.angle_alpha   90.00
_cell.angle_beta   90.00
_cell.angle_gamma   90.00
#
_symmetry.space_group_name_H-M   'P 1'
#
loop_
_entity.id
_entity.type
_entity.pdbx_description
1 polymer ?
#
loop_
_entity_poly.entity_id
_entity_poly.type
_entity_poly.pdbx_seq_one_letter_code
_entity_poly.pdbx_strand_id
1 'polypeptide(L)' 'DAQALFDQDRVAFTYSDNPNGSVRSIAGVLSENRRVLGMMPHPERLADSAQGGTDGQPFFAGLMDQIAKV' A
#
# COMPACT_ATOMS: atom_id res chain seq x y z
N ASP A 1 -0.18 -10.57 -15.25
CA ASP A 1 -0.60 -11.80 -14.56
C ASP A 1 -0.39 -11.61 -13.05
N ALA A 2 -1.35 -12.02 -12.24
CA ALA A 2 -1.27 -11.92 -10.78
C ALA A 2 -0.18 -12.83 -10.20
N GLN A 3 0.03 -14.04 -10.75
CA GLN A 3 1.04 -14.96 -10.23
C GLN A 3 2.46 -14.36 -10.32
N ALA A 4 2.80 -13.79 -11.48
CA ALA A 4 4.08 -13.11 -11.68
C ALA A 4 4.36 -11.98 -10.67
N LEU A 5 3.33 -11.28 -10.18
CA LEU A 5 3.51 -10.24 -9.16
C LEU A 5 3.90 -10.82 -7.79
N PHE A 6 3.39 -12.00 -7.44
CA PHE A 6 3.80 -12.70 -6.23
C PHE A 6 5.20 -13.30 -6.38
N ASP A 7 5.49 -13.91 -7.52
CA ASP A 7 6.81 -14.51 -7.78
C ASP A 7 7.93 -13.45 -7.76
N GLN A 8 7.62 -12.22 -8.18
CA GLN A 8 8.55 -11.09 -8.19
C GLN A 8 8.60 -10.31 -6.86
N ASP A 9 7.82 -10.71 -5.86
CA ASP A 9 7.66 -9.99 -4.59
C ASP A 9 7.28 -8.50 -4.80
N ARG A 10 6.19 -8.30 -5.55
CA ARG A 10 5.66 -6.98 -5.94
C ARG A 10 4.26 -6.71 -5.43
N VAL A 11 3.66 -7.61 -4.67
CA VAL A 11 2.39 -7.40 -3.98
C VAL A 11 2.69 -6.75 -2.63
N ALA A 12 2.30 -5.48 -2.46
CA ALA A 12 2.60 -4.75 -1.23
C ALA A 12 1.64 -5.12 -0.09
N PHE A 13 0.34 -5.22 -0.41
CA PHE A 13 -0.69 -5.58 0.55
C PHE A 13 -1.85 -6.30 -0.14
N THR A 14 -2.56 -7.09 0.68
CA THR A 14 -3.82 -7.74 0.31
C THR A 14 -4.90 -7.33 1.30
N TYR A 15 -6.15 -7.36 0.85
CA TYR A 15 -7.30 -7.24 1.74
C TYR A 15 -7.51 -8.54 2.52
N SER A 16 -7.75 -8.42 3.82
CA SER A 16 -8.25 -9.52 4.64
C SER A 16 -9.66 -9.92 4.18
N ASP A 17 -10.54 -8.94 4.02
CA ASP A 17 -11.88 -9.07 3.44
C ASP A 17 -11.94 -8.26 2.14
N ASN A 18 -12.09 -8.94 1.01
CA ASN A 18 -11.96 -8.35 -0.32
C ASN A 18 -13.22 -7.55 -0.73
N PRO A 19 -13.18 -6.20 -0.72
CA PRO A 19 -14.40 -5.39 -0.90
C PRO A 19 -14.72 -5.12 -2.38
N ASN A 20 -13.78 -5.40 -3.29
CA ASN A 20 -13.87 -4.99 -4.69
C ASN A 20 -13.68 -6.17 -5.68
N GLY A 21 -13.55 -7.39 -5.17
CA GLY A 21 -13.40 -8.59 -5.99
C GLY A 21 -12.04 -8.69 -6.69
N SER A 22 -11.02 -7.94 -6.24
CA SER A 22 -9.67 -8.01 -6.80
C SER A 22 -9.12 -9.44 -6.79
N VAL A 23 -8.47 -9.85 -7.88
CA VAL A 23 -7.83 -11.17 -7.99
C VAL A 23 -6.83 -11.35 -6.83
N ARG A 24 -6.94 -12.47 -6.12
CA ARG A 24 -6.11 -12.80 -4.93
C ARG A 24 -6.13 -11.71 -3.85
N SER A 25 -7.21 -10.92 -3.79
CA SER A 25 -7.38 -9.83 -2.83
C SER A 25 -6.29 -8.76 -2.86
N ILE A 26 -5.57 -8.59 -3.97
CA ILE A 26 -4.49 -7.60 -4.08
C ILE A 26 -5.04 -6.17 -3.88
N ALA A 27 -4.45 -5.44 -2.94
CA ALA A 27 -4.83 -4.07 -2.58
C ALA A 27 -3.79 -3.03 -3.05
N GLY A 28 -2.53 -3.44 -3.23
CA GLY A 28 -1.46 -2.58 -3.73
C GLY A 28 -0.32 -3.36 -4.39
N VAL A 29 0.31 -2.74 -5.38
CA VAL A 29 1.40 -3.31 -6.19
C VAL A 29 2.55 -2.32 -6.35
N LEU A 30 3.77 -2.85 -6.37
CA LEU A 30 4.99 -2.08 -6.61
C LEU A 30 5.38 -2.12 -8.09
N SER A 31 6.02 -1.06 -8.59
CA SER A 31 6.79 -1.12 -9.84
C SER A 31 7.93 -2.12 -9.73
N GLU A 32 8.48 -2.56 -10.86
CA GLU A 32 9.57 -3.54 -10.89
C GLU A 32 10.81 -3.07 -10.10
N ASN A 33 11.14 -1.79 -10.20
CA ASN A 33 12.21 -1.16 -9.43
C ASN A 33 11.81 -0.72 -8.02
N ARG A 34 10.58 -1.01 -7.57
CA ARG A 34 10.03 -0.73 -6.24
C ARG A 34 9.99 0.75 -5.82
N ARG A 35 10.08 1.67 -6.77
CA ARG A 35 10.03 3.12 -6.52
C ARG A 35 8.64 3.74 -6.64
N VAL A 36 7.70 3.00 -7.22
CA VAL A 36 6.30 3.44 -7.39
C VAL A 36 5.41 2.39 -6.76
N LEU A 37 4.49 2.84 -5.90
CA LEU A 37 3.45 2.03 -5.29
C LEU A 37 2.10 2.51 -5.84
N GLY A 38 1.35 1.61 -6.47
CA GLY A 38 -0.06 1.82 -6.80
C GLY A 38 -0.93 1.07 -5.80
N MET A 39 -1.95 1.72 -5.25
CA MET A 39 -2.83 1.10 -4.26
C MET A 39 -4.26 1.67 -4.29
N MET A 40 -5.20 0.86 -3.83
CA MET A 40 -6.62 1.23 -3.66
C MET A 40 -6.99 1.72 -2.25
N PRO A 41 -6.41 1.22 -1.15
CA PRO A 41 -6.64 1.80 0.18
C PRO A 41 -6.22 3.27 0.24
N HIS A 42 -6.92 4.06 1.04
CA HIS A 42 -6.74 5.50 1.21
C HIS A 42 -6.17 5.83 2.61
N PRO A 43 -4.89 5.54 2.90
CA PRO A 43 -4.30 5.83 4.20
C PRO A 43 -4.29 7.33 4.53
N GLU A 44 -4.33 8.21 3.53
CA GLU A 44 -4.43 9.65 3.74
C GLU A 44 -5.71 10.07 4.47
N ARG A 45 -6.82 9.33 4.27
CA ARG A 45 -8.09 9.60 4.95
C ARG A 45 -8.10 9.18 6.42
N LEU A 46 -7.11 8.40 6.84
CA LEU A 46 -6.91 7.93 8.22
C LEU A 46 -5.55 8.38 8.77
N ALA A 47 -4.97 9.45 8.25
CA ALA A 47 -3.69 9.97 8.74
C ALA A 47 -3.84 11.07 9.81
N ASP A 48 -5.04 11.62 10.00
CA ASP A 48 -5.33 12.70 10.92
C ASP A 48 -6.65 12.41 11.68
N SER A 49 -6.63 12.61 13.00
CA SER A 49 -7.81 12.44 13.85
C SER A 49 -8.96 13.35 13.45
N ALA A 50 -8.69 14.48 12.81
CA ALA A 50 -9.70 15.37 12.24
C ALA A 50 -10.35 14.85 10.95
N GLN A 51 -9.75 13.86 10.26
CA GLN A 51 -10.21 13.34 8.96
C GLN A 51 -10.82 11.94 9.02
N GLY A 52 -10.54 11.16 10.08
CA GLY A 52 -11.15 9.86 10.28
C GLY A 52 -10.41 8.93 11.23
N GLY A 53 -9.15 9.21 11.56
CA GLY A 53 -8.33 8.36 12.42
C GLY A 53 -6.84 8.58 12.19
N THR A 54 -6.01 7.76 12.83
CA THR A 54 -4.53 7.89 12.73
C THR A 54 -3.82 6.63 12.21
N ASP A 55 -4.58 5.60 11.84
CA ASP A 55 -4.07 4.31 11.38
C ASP A 55 -3.24 4.41 10.08
N GLY A 56 -3.42 5.47 9.31
CA GLY A 56 -2.66 5.77 8.09
C GLY A 56 -1.32 6.48 8.34
N GLN A 57 -1.06 6.99 9.55
CA GLN A 57 0.20 7.70 9.85
C GLN A 57 1.47 6.88 9.61
N PRO A 58 1.55 5.59 9.99
CA PRO A 58 2.75 4.79 9.79
C PRO A 58 3.20 4.70 8.32
N PHE A 59 2.25 4.75 7.38
CA PHE A 59 2.55 4.73 5.94
C PHE A 59 3.41 5.93 5.53
N PHE A 60 2.99 7.14 5.91
CA PHE A 60 3.70 8.37 5.57
C PHE A 60 4.98 8.56 6.40
N ALA A 61 4.96 8.15 7.67
CA ALA A 61 6.15 8.15 8.51
C ALA A 61 7.27 7.28 7.90
N GLY A 62 6.94 6.08 7.41
CA GLY A 62 7.88 5.21 6.73
C GLY A 62 8.42 5.81 5.43
N LEU A 63 7.57 6.48 4.65
CA LEU A 63 8.01 7.19 3.44
C LEU A 63 9.00 8.31 3.77
N MET A 64 8.69 9.13 4.78
CA MET A 64 9.57 10.20 5.22
C MET A 64 10.92 9.69 5.73
N ASP A 65 10.92 8.60 6.49
CA ASP A 65 12.14 7.95 6.97
C ASP A 65 13.04 7.49 5.81
N GLN A 66 12.47 6.92 4.74
CA GLN A 66 13.24 6.54 3.56
C GLN A 66 13.82 7.73 2.79
N ILE A 67 13.09 8.84 2.70
CA ILE A 67 13.57 10.06 2.04
C ILE A 67 14.64 10.76 2.88
N ALA A 68 14.49 10.79 4.20
CA ALA A 68 15.41 11.44 5.12
C ALA A 68 16.73 10.67 5.34
N LYS A 69 16.75 9.36 5.02
CA LYS A 69 17.96 8.53 5.04
C LYS A 69 18.89 8.74 3.85
N VAL A 70 18.47 9.58 2.88
CA VAL A 70 19.27 9.98 1.72
C VAL A 70 20.26 11.07 2.09
#